data_AF-A0A8T4FAR5-F1
#
_entry.id   AF-A0A8T4FAR5-F1
#
_cell.length_a   1.000
_cell.length_b   1.000
_cell.length_c   1.000
_cell.angle_alpha   90.00
_cell.angle_beta   90.00
_cell.angle_gamma   90.00
#
_symmetry.space_group_name_H-M   'P 1'
#
loop_
_entity.id
_entity.type
_entity.pdbx_description
1 polymer ?
#
loop_
_entity_poly.entity_id
_entity_poly.type
_entity_poly.pdbx_seq_one_letter_code
_entity_poly.pdbx_strand_id
1 'polypeptide(L)'
;MTANAAFIARLKDLRATAGSPTLGVLRRHARQLDGAKPADLPESTTHDILSGKRTRLPTWQWVATFVRACCAAARETGLQMGDSGELAEWLDQWRAAHGLPEASPATAETAPEPVPPPVAEWVAGAHDQPMETMTMSRYLKAFGRTGGRLLRQAERGDGDACFKLGVITMLSGSPNEAREWLRRANAAGHPDALELYHDPFADAAAAKLSFEYGRQCETEHPDRTSIAVLYYKLAANDHPEAAYRLGQIHQAAGQLWAAASWFSRAAHMNHPAAAERFDEVSKQISEPTAPVGAPCL
;
A
#
# COMPACT_ATOMS: atom_id res chain seq x y z
N MET A 1 -25.11 -25.82 -5.93
CA MET A 1 -23.88 -25.26 -6.53
C MET A 1 -23.19 -24.44 -5.45
N THR A 2 -21.89 -24.61 -5.24
CA THR A 2 -21.13 -23.77 -4.29
C THR A 2 -20.97 -22.36 -4.86
N ALA A 3 -20.89 -21.34 -4.00
CA ALA A 3 -20.66 -19.95 -4.42
C ALA A 3 -19.44 -19.82 -5.35
N ASN A 4 -18.40 -20.62 -5.10
CA ASN A 4 -17.19 -20.69 -5.93
C ASN A 4 -17.48 -21.20 -7.35
N ALA A 5 -18.32 -22.22 -7.50
CA ALA A 5 -18.68 -22.76 -8.81
C ALA A 5 -19.53 -21.76 -9.61
N ALA A 6 -20.42 -21.02 -8.93
CA ALA A 6 -21.22 -19.96 -9.55
C ALA A 6 -20.34 -18.79 -10.03
N PHE A 7 -19.35 -18.38 -9.22
CA PHE A 7 -18.42 -17.31 -9.59
C PHE A 7 -17.53 -17.69 -10.79
N ILE A 8 -17.01 -18.92 -10.81
CA ILE A 8 -16.22 -19.42 -11.95
C ILE A 8 -17.08 -19.55 -13.22
N ALA A 9 -18.35 -19.94 -13.10
CA ALA A 9 -19.28 -19.96 -14.24
C ALA A 9 -19.46 -18.56 -14.82
N ARG A 10 -19.65 -17.54 -13.98
CA ARG A 10 -19.76 -16.14 -14.43
C ARG A 10 -18.50 -15.64 -15.14
N LEU A 11 -17.30 -16.03 -14.70
CA LEU A 11 -16.05 -15.71 -15.42
C LEU A 11 -16.00 -16.35 -16.82
N LYS A 12 -16.55 -17.56 -16.98
CA LYS A 12 -16.68 -18.19 -18.30
C LYS A 12 -17.68 -17.45 -19.17
N ASP A 13 -18.81 -17.07 -18.60
CA ASP A 13 -19.86 -16.35 -19.31
C ASP A 13 -19.35 -14.97 -19.77
N LEU A 14 -18.61 -14.26 -18.92
CA LEU A 14 -17.95 -13.01 -19.30
C LEU A 14 -17.03 -13.21 -20.51
N ARG A 15 -16.19 -14.25 -20.48
CA ARG A 15 -15.31 -14.57 -21.62
C ARG A 15 -16.10 -14.92 -22.87
N ALA A 16 -17.23 -15.62 -22.74
CA ALA A 16 -18.11 -15.94 -23.87
C ALA A 16 -18.73 -14.67 -24.47
N THR A 17 -19.25 -13.77 -23.63
CA THR A 17 -19.81 -12.48 -24.05
C THR A 17 -18.78 -11.55 -24.70
N ALA A 18 -17.51 -11.66 -24.30
CA ALA A 18 -16.40 -10.91 -24.90
C ALA A 18 -15.94 -11.47 -26.27
N GLY A 19 -16.67 -12.41 -26.89
CA GLY A 19 -16.30 -13.03 -28.16
C GLY A 19 -15.33 -14.20 -28.03
N SER A 20 -15.23 -14.82 -26.84
CA SER A 20 -14.36 -15.96 -26.55
C SER A 20 -12.87 -15.75 -26.93
N PRO A 21 -12.23 -14.65 -26.47
CA PRO A 21 -10.83 -14.39 -26.78
C PRO A 21 -9.94 -15.54 -26.30
N THR A 22 -8.87 -15.82 -27.05
CA THR A 22 -7.87 -16.83 -26.66
C THR A 22 -7.11 -16.37 -25.42
N LEU A 23 -6.54 -17.32 -24.66
CA LEU A 23 -5.79 -16.98 -23.45
C LEU A 23 -4.56 -16.10 -23.75
N GLY A 24 -3.94 -16.28 -24.92
CA GLY A 24 -2.85 -15.42 -25.39
C GLY A 24 -3.29 -13.98 -25.68
N VAL A 25 -4.49 -13.77 -26.23
CA VAL A 25 -5.08 -12.43 -26.45
C VAL A 25 -5.38 -11.76 -25.11
N LEU A 26 -5.95 -12.49 -24.15
CA LEU A 26 -6.20 -11.97 -22.80
C LEU A 26 -4.90 -11.58 -22.08
N ARG A 27 -3.85 -12.39 -22.20
CA ARG A 27 -2.52 -12.08 -21.64
C ARG A 27 -1.89 -10.84 -22.29
N ARG A 28 -2.05 -10.67 -23.60
CA ARG A 28 -1.59 -9.48 -24.33
C ARG A 28 -2.27 -8.22 -23.79
N HIS A 29 -3.60 -8.24 -23.67
CA HIS A 29 -4.32 -7.08 -23.12
C HIS A 29 -3.98 -6.82 -21.66
N ALA A 30 -3.85 -7.86 -20.82
CA ALA A 30 -3.46 -7.70 -19.42
C ALA A 30 -2.14 -6.92 -19.25
N ARG A 31 -1.16 -7.14 -20.14
CA ARG A 31 0.12 -6.41 -20.15
C ARG A 31 0.02 -4.96 -20.63
N GLN A 32 -1.04 -4.63 -21.36
CA GLN A 32 -1.29 -3.30 -21.92
C GLN A 32 -2.26 -2.47 -21.05
N LEU A 33 -2.73 -3.01 -19.92
CA LEU A 33 -3.59 -2.28 -18.99
C LEU A 33 -2.76 -1.32 -18.13
N ASP A 34 -3.18 -0.05 -18.08
CA ASP A 34 -2.59 0.94 -17.16
C ASP A 34 -2.95 0.65 -15.70
N GLY A 35 -1.96 0.72 -14.80
CA GLY A 35 -2.05 0.49 -13.35
C GLY A 35 -0.73 0.02 -12.73
N ALA A 36 -0.52 0.24 -11.42
CA ALA A 36 0.76 0.08 -10.71
C ALA A 36 1.41 -1.33 -10.73
N LYS A 37 0.68 -2.36 -11.20
CA LYS A 37 1.16 -3.70 -11.60
C LYS A 37 -0.05 -4.54 -12.04
N PRO A 38 -0.40 -4.66 -13.33
CA PRO A 38 -1.39 -5.65 -13.74
C PRO A 38 -0.86 -7.06 -13.43
N ALA A 39 -1.69 -7.93 -12.86
CA ALA A 39 -1.28 -9.32 -12.63
C ALA A 39 -1.01 -9.98 -14.00
N ASP A 40 0.13 -10.64 -14.20
CA ASP A 40 0.29 -11.45 -15.41
C ASP A 40 -0.83 -12.50 -15.40
N LEU A 41 -1.40 -12.77 -16.57
CA LEU A 41 -2.38 -13.84 -16.77
C LEU A 41 -1.69 -15.00 -17.48
N PRO A 42 -0.87 -15.85 -16.80
CA PRO A 42 -0.35 -17.06 -17.41
C PRO A 42 -1.47 -17.91 -17.97
N GLU A 43 -1.29 -18.42 -19.19
CA GLU A 43 -2.28 -19.23 -19.88
C GLU A 43 -2.63 -20.50 -19.09
N SER A 44 -1.63 -21.13 -18.47
CA SER A 44 -1.81 -22.32 -17.62
C SER A 44 -2.66 -22.03 -16.38
N THR A 45 -2.36 -20.94 -15.67
CA THR A 45 -3.10 -20.55 -14.45
C THR A 45 -4.53 -20.13 -14.78
N THR A 46 -4.72 -19.44 -15.90
CA THR A 46 -6.05 -19.02 -16.38
C THR A 46 -6.89 -20.22 -16.81
N HIS A 47 -6.29 -21.19 -17.48
CA HIS A 47 -6.95 -22.45 -17.84
C HIS A 47 -7.32 -23.28 -16.60
N ASP A 48 -6.44 -23.39 -15.61
CA ASP A 48 -6.71 -24.14 -14.37
C ASP A 48 -7.84 -23.54 -13.52
N ILE A 49 -7.96 -22.20 -13.52
CA ILE A 49 -9.05 -21.49 -12.84
C ILE A 49 -10.36 -21.69 -13.59
N LEU A 50 -10.38 -21.48 -14.91
CA LEU A 50 -11.59 -21.63 -15.72
C LEU A 50 -12.04 -23.10 -15.80
N SER A 51 -11.15 -24.08 -15.83
CA SER A 51 -11.53 -25.49 -15.81
C SER A 51 -12.12 -25.95 -14.47
N GLY A 52 -12.04 -25.13 -13.41
CA GLY A 52 -12.50 -25.49 -12.07
C GLY A 52 -11.58 -26.50 -11.37
N LYS A 53 -10.39 -26.76 -11.92
CA LYS A 53 -9.39 -27.69 -11.37
C LYS A 53 -8.80 -27.16 -10.06
N ARG A 54 -8.83 -25.84 -9.84
CA ARG A 54 -8.45 -25.20 -8.57
C ARG A 54 -9.65 -25.09 -7.62
N THR A 55 -9.44 -25.54 -6.38
CA THR A 55 -10.41 -25.44 -5.28
C THR A 55 -10.40 -24.09 -4.57
N ARG A 56 -9.31 -23.31 -4.71
CA ARG A 56 -9.17 -21.97 -4.13
C ARG A 56 -9.61 -20.89 -5.12
N LEU A 57 -10.37 -19.91 -4.64
CA LEU A 57 -10.80 -18.75 -5.41
C LEU A 57 -9.60 -17.89 -5.86
N PRO A 58 -9.67 -17.27 -7.05
CA PRO A 58 -8.64 -16.37 -7.54
C PRO A 58 -8.61 -15.06 -6.71
N THR A 59 -7.44 -14.45 -6.60
CA THR A 59 -7.25 -13.13 -5.97
C THR A 59 -8.00 -12.05 -6.75
N TRP A 60 -8.46 -11.00 -6.07
CA TRP A 60 -9.13 -9.87 -6.72
C TRP A 60 -8.30 -9.23 -7.84
N GLN A 61 -6.99 -9.04 -7.65
CA GLN A 61 -6.12 -8.47 -8.68
C GLN A 61 -6.13 -9.29 -9.99
N TRP A 62 -6.22 -10.62 -9.88
CA TRP A 62 -6.36 -11.50 -11.03
C TRP A 62 -7.74 -11.33 -11.69
N VAL A 63 -8.82 -11.31 -10.90
CA VAL A 63 -10.20 -11.13 -11.40
C VAL A 63 -10.34 -9.80 -12.12
N ALA A 64 -9.89 -8.70 -11.49
CA ALA A 64 -9.95 -7.36 -12.06
C ALA A 64 -9.15 -7.27 -13.38
N THR A 65 -7.97 -7.91 -13.42
CA THR A 65 -7.14 -7.95 -14.63
C THR A 65 -7.80 -8.77 -15.73
N PHE A 66 -8.40 -9.92 -15.39
CA PHE A 66 -9.12 -10.78 -16.32
C PHE A 66 -10.36 -10.07 -16.90
N VAL A 67 -11.18 -9.44 -16.06
CA VAL A 67 -12.37 -8.67 -16.47
C VAL A 67 -11.96 -7.53 -17.42
N ARG A 68 -10.96 -6.72 -17.03
CA ARG A 68 -10.44 -5.63 -17.87
C ARG A 68 -9.86 -6.12 -19.19
N ALA A 69 -9.17 -7.26 -19.20
CA ALA A 69 -8.65 -7.88 -20.42
C ALA A 69 -9.78 -8.39 -21.34
N CYS A 70 -10.84 -8.97 -20.78
CA CYS A 70 -12.04 -9.35 -21.54
C CYS A 70 -12.73 -8.12 -22.14
N CYS A 71 -12.90 -7.04 -21.37
CA CYS A 71 -13.48 -5.80 -21.88
C CYS A 71 -12.61 -5.15 -22.98
N ALA A 72 -11.29 -5.19 -22.86
CA ALA A 72 -10.37 -4.70 -23.88
C ALA A 72 -10.49 -5.50 -25.19
N ALA A 73 -10.52 -6.83 -25.11
CA ALA A 73 -10.70 -7.71 -26.27
C ALA A 73 -12.07 -7.50 -26.96
N ALA A 74 -13.14 -7.30 -26.18
CA ALA A 74 -14.47 -7.01 -26.71
C ALA A 74 -14.49 -5.66 -27.46
N ARG A 75 -13.81 -4.62 -26.93
CA ARG A 75 -13.68 -3.32 -27.60
C ARG A 75 -12.93 -3.42 -28.93
N GLU A 76 -11.87 -4.21 -29.01
CA GLU A 76 -11.12 -4.42 -30.27
C GLU A 76 -11.95 -5.09 -31.35
N THR A 77 -12.93 -5.92 -30.97
CA THR A 77 -13.83 -6.62 -31.90
C THR A 77 -15.14 -5.88 -32.16
N GLY A 78 -15.30 -4.68 -31.59
CA GLY A 78 -16.50 -3.84 -31.75
C GLY A 78 -17.71 -4.28 -30.91
N LEU A 79 -17.54 -5.21 -29.97
CA LEU A 79 -18.59 -5.65 -29.04
C LEU A 79 -18.68 -4.67 -27.85
N GLN A 80 -19.84 -4.04 -27.66
CA GLN A 80 -20.11 -3.27 -26.45
C GLN A 80 -20.58 -4.20 -25.34
N MET A 81 -19.69 -4.43 -24.37
CA MET A 81 -20.05 -5.06 -23.10
C MET A 81 -20.87 -4.03 -22.30
N GLY A 82 -22.16 -4.27 -22.08
CA GLY A 82 -23.01 -3.44 -21.21
C GLY A 82 -22.56 -3.47 -19.74
N ASP A 83 -23.44 -3.07 -18.81
CA ASP A 83 -23.19 -2.95 -17.34
C ASP A 83 -22.48 -4.16 -16.68
N SER A 84 -22.48 -5.32 -17.35
CA SER A 84 -21.64 -6.51 -17.11
C SER A 84 -20.14 -6.26 -16.86
N GLY A 85 -19.61 -5.07 -17.18
CA GLY A 85 -18.20 -4.68 -17.06
C GLY A 85 -17.86 -3.77 -15.89
N GLU A 86 -18.81 -3.38 -15.03
CA GLU A 86 -18.51 -2.47 -13.93
C GLU A 86 -17.73 -3.21 -12.84
N LEU A 87 -16.52 -2.73 -12.56
CA LEU A 87 -15.58 -3.40 -11.66
C LEU A 87 -16.12 -3.47 -10.21
N ALA A 88 -17.04 -2.57 -9.86
CA ALA A 88 -17.71 -2.52 -8.57
C ALA A 88 -18.59 -3.76 -8.33
N GLU A 89 -19.46 -4.12 -9.29
CA GLU A 89 -20.31 -5.31 -9.17
C GLU A 89 -19.50 -6.60 -9.04
N TRP A 90 -18.40 -6.70 -9.80
CA TRP A 90 -17.48 -7.83 -9.71
C TRP A 90 -16.78 -7.92 -8.36
N LEU A 91 -16.50 -6.78 -7.72
CA LEU A 91 -15.90 -6.73 -6.39
C LEU A 91 -16.88 -7.21 -5.32
N ASP A 92 -18.14 -6.79 -5.37
CA ASP A 92 -19.16 -7.19 -4.39
C ASP A 92 -19.48 -8.68 -4.49
N GLN A 93 -19.53 -9.23 -5.70
CA GLN A 93 -19.73 -10.67 -5.88
C GLN A 93 -18.49 -11.49 -5.52
N TRP A 94 -17.29 -10.96 -5.77
CA TRP A 94 -16.05 -11.59 -5.30
C TRP A 94 -16.01 -11.62 -3.77
N ARG A 95 -16.42 -10.52 -3.11
CA ARG A 95 -16.58 -10.45 -1.65
C ARG A 95 -17.60 -11.48 -1.15
N ALA A 96 -18.78 -11.55 -1.75
CA ALA A 96 -19.82 -12.52 -1.42
C ALA A 96 -19.33 -13.97 -1.58
N ALA A 97 -18.59 -14.28 -2.66
CA ALA A 97 -18.00 -15.60 -2.87
C ALA A 97 -16.90 -15.94 -1.85
N HIS A 98 -16.19 -14.93 -1.34
CA HIS A 98 -15.21 -15.04 -0.26
C HIS A 98 -15.81 -14.98 1.15
N GLY A 99 -17.13 -14.82 1.29
CA GLY A 99 -17.82 -14.69 2.59
C GLY A 99 -17.56 -13.35 3.30
N LEU A 100 -17.15 -12.32 2.55
CA LEU A 100 -16.94 -10.96 3.05
C LEU A 100 -18.24 -10.17 2.91
N PRO A 101 -18.68 -9.41 3.92
CA PRO A 101 -19.91 -8.62 3.84
C PRO A 101 -19.80 -7.52 2.76
N GLU A 102 -20.90 -7.29 2.03
CA GLU A 102 -21.02 -6.21 1.05
C GLU A 102 -20.91 -4.84 1.74
N ALA A 103 -20.17 -3.92 1.11
CA ALA A 103 -20.07 -2.55 1.59
C ALA A 103 -21.38 -1.82 1.27
N SER A 104 -22.32 -1.83 2.23
CA SER A 104 -23.59 -1.13 2.07
C SER A 104 -23.36 0.38 2.00
N PRO A 105 -23.96 1.10 1.03
CA PRO A 105 -23.84 2.54 0.94
C PRO A 105 -24.63 3.19 2.07
N ALA A 106 -23.92 3.98 2.87
CA ALA A 106 -24.47 4.73 4.00
C ALA A 106 -25.69 5.57 3.58
N THR A 107 -26.82 5.34 4.25
CA THR A 107 -27.88 6.34 4.38
C THR A 107 -28.00 6.70 5.84
N ALA A 108 -27.79 7.98 6.13
CA ALA A 108 -27.87 8.57 7.45
C ALA A 108 -29.30 8.55 7.98
N GLU A 109 -29.52 7.95 9.16
CA GLU A 109 -30.56 8.40 10.08
C GLU A 109 -30.29 7.92 11.52
N THR A 110 -30.11 8.92 12.39
CA THR A 110 -30.33 8.98 13.84
C THR A 110 -29.78 7.86 14.74
N ALA A 111 -28.71 8.21 15.46
CA ALA A 111 -28.13 7.45 16.56
C ALA A 111 -29.08 7.28 17.76
N PRO A 112 -29.07 6.09 18.38
CA PRO A 112 -28.90 5.93 19.81
C PRO A 112 -27.54 5.29 20.14
N GLU A 113 -27.02 5.55 21.33
CA GLU A 113 -25.65 5.29 21.83
C GLU A 113 -25.03 3.91 21.46
N PRO A 114 -23.70 3.84 21.27
CA PRO A 114 -23.04 2.62 20.81
C PRO A 114 -22.97 1.59 21.94
N VAL A 115 -23.84 0.59 21.87
CA VAL A 115 -23.51 -0.74 22.39
C VAL A 115 -22.38 -1.26 21.50
N PRO A 116 -21.18 -1.60 22.03
CA PRO A 116 -20.11 -2.14 21.21
C PRO A 116 -20.63 -3.42 20.53
N PRO A 117 -20.46 -3.57 19.19
CA PRO A 117 -20.88 -4.79 18.52
C PRO A 117 -20.15 -5.98 19.16
N PRO A 118 -20.82 -7.15 19.28
CA PRO A 118 -20.18 -8.33 19.82
C PRO A 118 -18.97 -8.62 18.95
N VAL A 119 -17.81 -8.68 19.62
CA VAL A 119 -16.51 -9.08 19.07
C VAL A 119 -16.79 -10.22 18.12
N ALA A 120 -16.68 -9.98 16.81
CA ALA A 120 -16.76 -11.05 15.84
C ALA A 120 -15.66 -12.02 16.26
N GLU A 121 -16.06 -13.21 16.72
CA GLU A 121 -15.19 -14.29 17.13
C GLU A 121 -14.22 -14.58 15.97
N TRP A 122 -13.06 -13.94 16.00
CA TRP A 122 -11.92 -14.37 15.24
C TRP A 122 -11.49 -15.68 15.91
N VAL A 123 -11.90 -16.78 15.30
CA VAL A 123 -11.51 -18.12 15.71
C VAL A 123 -9.99 -18.12 15.90
N ALA A 124 -9.59 -18.24 17.15
CA ALA A 124 -8.23 -18.54 17.58
C ALA A 124 -7.84 -19.88 16.94
N GLY A 125 -7.24 -19.81 15.75
CA GLY A 125 -7.08 -21.00 14.93
C GLY A 125 -6.33 -20.78 13.62
N ALA A 126 -5.21 -20.04 13.64
CA ALA A 126 -4.09 -20.27 12.71
C ALA A 126 -2.89 -19.38 13.09
N HIS A 127 -1.86 -20.03 13.62
CA HIS A 127 -0.51 -19.52 13.90
C HIS A 127 -0.35 -18.60 15.12
N ASP A 128 -0.51 -19.22 16.28
CA ASP A 128 0.22 -18.87 17.51
C ASP A 128 1.71 -19.26 17.35
N GLN A 129 2.37 -18.74 16.30
CA GLN A 129 3.82 -18.69 16.34
C GLN A 129 4.15 -17.53 17.29
N PRO A 130 4.89 -17.76 18.39
CA PRO A 130 5.46 -16.65 19.13
C PRO A 130 6.34 -15.92 18.12
N MET A 131 5.80 -14.79 17.66
CA MET A 131 6.45 -13.87 16.74
C MET A 131 7.92 -13.82 17.09
N GLU A 132 8.77 -14.13 16.12
CA GLU A 132 10.21 -14.05 16.29
C GLU A 132 10.54 -12.74 17.00
N THR A 133 10.98 -12.93 18.24
CA THR A 133 10.87 -12.00 19.36
C THR A 133 10.88 -10.53 18.95
N MET A 134 9.79 -9.79 19.23
CA MET A 134 9.70 -8.31 19.20
C MET A 134 10.68 -7.70 20.21
N THR A 135 11.97 -7.96 20.03
CA THR A 135 12.98 -7.50 20.96
C THR A 135 13.13 -6.01 20.82
N MET A 136 13.11 -5.34 21.97
CA MET A 136 13.47 -3.93 22.10
C MET A 136 14.76 -3.60 21.35
N SER A 137 15.75 -4.49 21.42
CA SER A 137 17.03 -4.35 20.73
C SER A 137 16.90 -4.26 19.20
N ARG A 138 16.03 -5.08 18.58
CA ARG A 138 15.80 -5.04 17.12
C ARG A 138 15.13 -3.73 16.71
N TYR A 139 14.11 -3.31 17.44
CA TYR A 139 13.38 -2.07 17.15
C TYR A 139 14.25 -0.83 17.34
N LEU A 140 15.09 -0.80 18.38
CA LEU A 140 16.06 0.27 18.59
C LEU A 140 17.10 0.31 17.47
N LYS A 141 17.53 -0.84 16.95
CA LYS A 141 18.49 -0.92 15.84
C LYS A 141 17.87 -0.48 14.51
N ALA A 142 16.64 -0.90 14.22
CA ALA A 142 15.97 -0.63 12.95
C ALA A 142 15.38 0.79 12.87
N PHE A 143 14.78 1.27 13.97
CA PHE A 143 13.95 2.49 13.98
C PHE A 143 14.37 3.49 15.07
N GLY A 144 15.52 3.26 15.71
CA GLY A 144 16.06 4.13 16.74
C GLY A 144 15.17 4.23 17.99
N ARG A 145 15.35 5.33 18.73
CA ARG A 145 14.60 5.60 19.97
C ARG A 145 13.09 5.72 19.72
N THR A 146 12.67 6.15 18.53
CA THR A 146 11.26 6.27 18.15
C THR A 146 10.59 4.90 18.13
N GLY A 147 11.17 3.92 17.41
CA GLY A 147 10.63 2.56 17.38
C GLY A 147 10.63 1.88 18.74
N GLY A 148 11.68 2.08 19.56
CA GLY A 148 11.70 1.55 20.93
C GLY A 148 10.64 2.18 21.85
N ARG A 149 10.30 3.46 21.66
CA ARG A 149 9.21 4.11 22.40
C ARG A 149 7.85 3.56 21.96
N LEU A 150 7.61 3.46 20.65
CA LEU A 150 6.39 2.91 20.11
C LEU A 150 6.20 1.46 20.56
N LEU A 151 7.25 0.64 20.54
CA LEU A 151 7.18 -0.74 21.02
C LEU A 151 6.72 -0.81 22.47
N ARG A 152 7.30 0.00 23.37
CA ARG A 152 6.86 0.04 24.78
C ARG A 152 5.40 0.50 24.94
N GLN A 153 4.93 1.43 24.13
CA GLN A 153 3.54 1.89 24.18
C GLN A 153 2.60 0.78 23.68
N ALA A 154 2.94 0.15 22.57
CA ALA A 154 2.19 -0.94 21.97
C ALA A 154 2.13 -2.18 22.89
N GLU A 155 3.21 -2.49 23.59
CA GLU A 155 3.24 -3.54 24.65
C GLU A 155 2.29 -3.23 25.82
N ARG A 156 1.92 -1.97 26.03
CA ARG A 156 0.89 -1.56 27.02
C ARG A 156 -0.53 -1.55 26.45
N GLY A 157 -0.71 -1.95 25.18
CA GLY A 157 -2.01 -1.96 24.51
C GLY A 157 -2.42 -0.63 23.88
N ASP A 158 -1.49 0.31 23.70
CA ASP A 158 -1.76 1.56 22.99
C ASP A 158 -2.05 1.28 21.49
N GLY A 159 -3.29 1.55 21.07
CA GLY A 159 -3.76 1.29 19.70
C GLY A 159 -3.05 2.12 18.64
N ASP A 160 -2.76 3.39 18.93
CA ASP A 160 -2.03 4.29 18.02
C ASP A 160 -0.59 3.83 17.85
N ALA A 161 0.05 3.39 18.95
CA ALA A 161 1.39 2.85 18.89
C ALA A 161 1.43 1.54 18.09
N CYS A 162 0.46 0.64 18.31
CA CYS A 162 0.32 -0.58 17.50
C CYS A 162 0.15 -0.23 16.02
N PHE A 163 -0.71 0.73 15.69
CA PHE A 163 -0.96 1.12 14.30
C PHE A 163 0.30 1.70 13.64
N LYS A 164 0.99 2.62 14.32
CA LYS A 164 2.26 3.20 13.86
C LYS A 164 3.35 2.13 13.67
N LEU A 165 3.41 1.12 14.54
CA LEU A 165 4.32 -0.01 14.37
C LEU A 165 3.95 -0.86 13.14
N GLY A 166 2.66 -1.07 12.90
CA GLY A 166 2.15 -1.71 11.68
C GLY A 166 2.62 -0.99 10.42
N VAL A 167 2.48 0.34 10.37
CA VAL A 167 2.94 1.17 9.24
C VAL A 167 4.44 1.05 9.01
N ILE A 168 5.27 1.24 10.05
CA ILE A 168 6.73 1.22 9.86
C ILE A 168 7.28 -0.17 9.52
N THR A 169 6.65 -1.24 10.03
CA THR A 169 7.05 -2.62 9.74
C THR A 169 6.60 -3.08 8.36
N MET A 170 5.49 -2.54 7.85
CA MET A 170 5.07 -2.71 6.45
C MET A 170 6.15 -2.16 5.52
N LEU A 171 6.52 -0.89 5.72
CA LEU A 171 7.53 -0.19 4.91
C LEU A 171 8.96 -0.73 5.09
N SER A 172 9.26 -1.42 6.19
CA SER A 172 10.54 -2.11 6.38
C SER A 172 10.58 -3.50 5.73
N GLY A 173 9.55 -3.89 4.98
CA GLY A 173 9.50 -5.17 4.28
C GLY A 173 9.15 -6.37 5.17
N SER A 174 8.47 -6.14 6.30
CA SER A 174 8.03 -7.18 7.24
C SER A 174 6.49 -7.23 7.33
N PRO A 175 5.77 -7.57 6.24
CA PRO A 175 4.31 -7.46 6.17
C PRO A 175 3.56 -8.40 7.12
N ASN A 176 4.16 -9.55 7.49
CA ASN A 176 3.56 -10.44 8.49
C ASN A 176 3.57 -9.82 9.89
N GLU A 177 4.66 -9.15 10.24
CA GLU A 177 4.76 -8.39 11.50
C GLU A 177 3.83 -7.18 11.49
N ALA A 178 3.70 -6.51 10.34
CA ALA A 178 2.77 -5.41 10.17
C ALA A 178 1.32 -5.85 10.42
N ARG A 179 0.90 -6.99 9.86
CA ARG A 179 -0.44 -7.56 10.07
C ARG A 179 -0.72 -7.88 11.54
N GLU A 180 0.29 -8.38 12.27
CA GLU A 180 0.18 -8.65 13.70
C GLU A 180 -0.08 -7.35 14.49
N TRP A 181 0.71 -6.32 14.20
CA TRP A 181 0.53 -5.01 14.81
C TRP A 181 -0.81 -4.36 14.48
N LEU A 182 -1.24 -4.45 13.22
CA LEU A 182 -2.54 -3.93 12.80
C LEU A 182 -3.70 -4.68 13.46
N ARG A 183 -3.58 -5.99 13.66
CA ARG A 183 -4.59 -6.73 14.44
C ARG A 183 -4.65 -6.27 15.88
N ARG A 184 -3.50 -6.02 16.52
CA ARG A 184 -3.45 -5.47 17.89
C ARG A 184 -4.00 -4.06 17.96
N ALA A 185 -3.72 -3.23 16.96
CA ALA A 185 -4.29 -1.89 16.85
C ALA A 185 -5.82 -1.94 16.73
N ASN A 186 -6.34 -2.84 15.90
CA ASN A 186 -7.78 -3.08 15.76
C ASN A 186 -8.40 -3.58 17.07
N ALA A 187 -7.75 -4.53 17.76
CA ALA A 187 -8.19 -5.02 19.06
C ALA A 187 -8.20 -3.93 20.15
N ALA A 188 -7.30 -2.94 20.03
CA ALA A 188 -7.25 -1.76 20.89
C ALA A 188 -8.18 -0.61 20.43
N GLY A 189 -8.92 -0.78 19.32
CA GLY A 189 -9.93 0.16 18.84
C GLY A 189 -9.44 1.25 17.88
N HIS A 190 -8.27 1.10 17.24
CA HIS A 190 -7.81 2.06 16.25
C HIS A 190 -8.65 1.97 14.96
N PRO A 191 -9.29 3.07 14.49
CA PRO A 191 -10.28 3.03 13.42
C PRO A 191 -9.68 2.57 12.07
N ASP A 192 -8.49 3.06 11.73
CA ASP A 192 -7.90 2.83 10.40
C ASP A 192 -7.14 1.49 10.30
N ALA A 193 -7.06 0.72 11.40
CA ALA A 193 -6.26 -0.50 11.45
C ALA A 193 -6.79 -1.59 10.53
N LEU A 194 -8.11 -1.75 10.49
CA LEU A 194 -8.76 -2.74 9.65
C LEU A 194 -8.67 -2.37 8.16
N GLU A 195 -8.80 -1.08 7.85
CA GLU A 195 -8.67 -0.57 6.48
C GLU A 195 -7.28 -0.88 5.91
N LEU A 196 -6.22 -0.48 6.63
CA LEU A 196 -4.85 -0.74 6.19
C LEU A 196 -4.51 -2.25 6.16
N TYR A 197 -5.11 -3.05 7.04
CA TYR A 197 -4.90 -4.50 7.05
C TYR A 197 -5.41 -5.19 5.78
N HIS A 198 -6.54 -4.72 5.24
CA HIS A 198 -7.17 -5.30 4.06
C HIS A 198 -6.80 -4.61 2.75
N ASP A 199 -6.08 -3.49 2.79
CA ASP A 199 -5.71 -2.73 1.60
C ASP A 199 -4.81 -3.58 0.66
N PRO A 200 -5.24 -3.84 -0.60
CA PRO A 200 -4.40 -4.51 -1.59
C PRO A 200 -3.15 -3.70 -1.97
N PHE A 201 -3.11 -2.41 -1.68
CA PHE A 201 -1.99 -1.49 -1.88
C PHE A 201 -1.42 -0.97 -0.55
N ALA A 202 -1.40 -1.82 0.47
CA ALA A 202 -0.96 -1.47 1.82
C ALA A 202 0.42 -0.79 1.88
N ASP A 203 1.37 -1.12 0.98
CA ASP A 203 2.68 -0.45 0.93
C ASP A 203 2.54 1.04 0.56
N ALA A 204 1.74 1.36 -0.45
CA ALA A 204 1.51 2.73 -0.90
C ALA A 204 0.69 3.53 0.12
N ALA A 205 -0.32 2.89 0.74
CA ALA A 205 -1.09 3.50 1.82
C ALA A 205 -0.23 3.75 3.06
N ALA A 206 0.59 2.79 3.47
CA ALA A 206 1.55 2.95 4.55
C ALA A 206 2.56 4.07 4.27
N ALA A 207 3.01 4.22 3.02
CA ALA A 207 3.93 5.29 2.63
C ALA A 207 3.30 6.69 2.82
N LYS A 208 2.02 6.84 2.46
CA LYS A 208 1.26 8.09 2.71
C LYS A 208 1.10 8.36 4.20
N LEU A 209 0.68 7.37 4.98
CA LEU A 209 0.53 7.49 6.44
C LEU A 209 1.87 7.84 7.11
N SER A 210 2.96 7.19 6.69
CA SER A 210 4.30 7.50 7.18
C SER A 210 4.70 8.93 6.83
N PHE A 211 4.43 9.40 5.60
CA PHE A 211 4.66 10.80 5.25
C PHE A 211 3.87 11.78 6.15
N GLU A 212 2.61 11.49 6.43
CA GLU A 212 1.77 12.31 7.31
C GLU A 212 2.28 12.35 8.74
N TYR A 213 2.72 11.21 9.30
CA TYR A 213 3.38 11.18 10.61
C TYR A 213 4.66 12.00 10.63
N GLY A 214 5.44 11.96 9.55
CA GLY A 214 6.61 12.81 9.39
C GLY A 214 6.23 14.30 9.50
N ARG A 215 5.21 14.72 8.75
CA ARG A 215 4.70 16.11 8.74
C ARG A 215 4.17 16.53 10.11
N GLN A 216 3.38 15.66 10.76
CA GLN A 216 2.86 15.92 12.10
C GLN A 216 3.99 16.07 13.13
N CYS A 217 5.03 15.24 13.05
CA CYS A 217 6.19 15.35 13.94
C CYS A 217 6.97 16.66 13.72
N GLU A 218 7.09 17.15 12.49
CA GLU A 218 7.68 18.47 12.22
C GLU A 218 6.87 19.60 12.87
N THR A 219 5.54 19.51 12.84
CA THR A 219 4.66 20.54 13.43
C THR A 219 4.64 20.50 14.96
N GLU A 220 4.60 19.30 15.55
CA GLU A 220 4.48 19.12 17.00
C GLU A 220 5.82 19.26 17.71
N HIS A 221 6.90 18.87 17.05
CA HIS A 221 8.23 18.82 17.63
C HIS A 221 9.31 19.34 16.66
N PRO A 222 9.37 20.66 16.43
CA PRO A 222 10.36 21.28 15.55
C PRO A 222 11.81 20.90 15.91
N ASP A 223 12.09 20.76 17.22
CA ASP A 223 13.41 20.40 17.75
C ASP A 223 13.79 18.92 17.56
N ARG A 224 12.83 18.07 17.15
CA ARG A 224 13.01 16.61 17.02
C ARG A 224 12.91 16.15 15.58
N THR A 225 13.60 16.85 14.68
CA THR A 225 13.67 16.55 13.25
C THR A 225 14.02 15.08 12.95
N SER A 226 14.78 14.40 13.83
CA SER A 226 15.11 12.98 13.68
C SER A 226 13.90 12.04 13.61
N ILE A 227 12.77 12.41 14.25
CA ILE A 227 11.55 11.60 14.22
C ILE A 227 10.89 11.74 12.84
N ALA A 228 10.75 12.98 12.34
CA ALA A 228 10.22 13.23 11.01
C ALA A 228 11.07 12.57 9.91
N VAL A 229 12.40 12.68 10.03
CA VAL A 229 13.35 12.05 9.10
C VAL A 229 13.20 10.53 9.04
N LEU A 230 12.93 9.85 10.16
CA LEU A 230 12.67 8.41 10.15
C LEU A 230 11.46 8.07 9.28
N TYR A 231 10.35 8.77 9.51
CA TYR A 231 9.11 8.54 8.78
C TYR A 231 9.22 8.87 7.29
N TYR A 232 9.89 9.98 6.94
CA TYR A 232 10.15 10.30 5.55
C TYR A 232 11.06 9.26 4.87
N LYS A 233 12.09 8.77 5.57
CA LYS A 233 12.97 7.73 5.02
C LYS A 233 12.24 6.43 4.70
N LEU A 234 11.29 6.04 5.55
CA LEU A 234 10.46 4.86 5.30
C LEU A 234 9.52 5.07 4.10
N ALA A 235 8.94 6.27 3.97
CA ALA A 235 8.02 6.61 2.88
C ALA A 235 8.72 6.88 1.53
N ALA A 236 10.00 7.28 1.52
CA ALA A 236 10.68 7.80 0.34
C ALA A 236 10.87 6.81 -0.82
N ASN A 237 10.61 5.52 -0.61
CA ASN A 237 10.65 4.53 -1.68
C ASN A 237 9.39 4.57 -2.56
N ASP A 238 8.24 4.89 -1.97
CA ASP A 238 6.93 4.80 -2.63
C ASP A 238 6.16 6.14 -2.62
N HIS A 239 6.73 7.20 -2.02
CA HIS A 239 6.11 8.53 -1.91
C HIS A 239 7.01 9.65 -2.46
N PRO A 240 6.65 10.32 -3.57
CA PRO A 240 7.45 11.38 -4.19
C PRO A 240 7.72 12.56 -3.25
N GLU A 241 6.68 13.01 -2.54
CA GLU A 241 6.79 14.13 -1.61
C GLU A 241 7.74 13.84 -0.44
N ALA A 242 7.79 12.59 0.05
CA ALA A 242 8.66 12.22 1.17
C ALA A 242 10.13 12.26 0.75
N ALA A 243 10.45 11.77 -0.46
CA ALA A 243 11.77 11.90 -1.04
C ALA A 243 12.14 13.38 -1.25
N TYR A 244 11.21 14.21 -1.73
CA TYR A 244 11.46 15.65 -1.89
C TYR A 244 11.73 16.36 -0.55
N ARG A 245 10.93 16.08 0.49
CA ARG A 245 11.14 16.61 1.85
C ARG A 245 12.49 16.20 2.45
N LEU A 246 12.92 14.96 2.25
CA LEU A 246 14.27 14.54 2.65
C LEU A 246 15.37 15.33 1.92
N GLY A 247 15.18 15.58 0.63
CA GLY A 247 16.08 16.45 -0.14
C GLY A 247 16.22 17.83 0.49
N GLN A 248 15.10 18.46 0.86
CA GLN A 248 15.09 19.77 1.53
C GLN A 248 15.80 19.74 2.89
N ILE A 249 15.56 18.70 3.71
CA ILE A 249 16.21 18.55 5.03
C ILE A 249 17.73 18.40 4.87
N HIS A 250 18.17 17.57 3.91
CA HIS A 250 19.60 17.38 3.64
C HIS A 250 20.26 18.64 3.03
N GLN A 251 19.53 19.38 2.20
CA GLN A 251 20.02 20.65 1.64
C GLN A 251 20.20 21.70 2.74
N ALA A 252 19.23 21.83 3.66
CA ALA A 252 19.31 22.71 4.82
C ALA A 252 20.47 22.32 5.76
N ALA A 253 20.81 21.03 5.83
CA ALA A 253 21.96 20.52 6.57
C ALA A 253 23.31 20.69 5.82
N GLY A 254 23.32 21.31 4.64
CA GLY A 254 24.52 21.48 3.81
C GLY A 254 25.02 20.20 3.13
N GLN A 255 24.26 19.10 3.20
CA GLN A 255 24.61 17.80 2.64
C GLN A 255 24.15 17.72 1.18
N LEU A 256 24.76 18.52 0.31
CA LEU A 256 24.32 18.72 -1.08
C LEU A 256 24.24 17.41 -1.87
N TRP A 257 25.22 16.51 -1.73
CA TRP A 257 25.19 15.20 -2.39
C TRP A 257 24.00 14.32 -1.96
N ALA A 258 23.69 14.31 -0.65
CA ALA A 258 22.53 13.58 -0.14
C ALA A 258 21.22 14.23 -0.65
N ALA A 259 21.16 15.56 -0.63
CA ALA A 259 20.02 16.30 -1.14
C ALA A 259 19.75 16.01 -2.63
N ALA A 260 20.79 16.07 -3.46
CA ALA A 260 20.70 15.73 -4.89
C ALA A 260 20.20 14.30 -5.11
N SER A 261 20.69 13.32 -4.33
CA SER A 261 20.24 11.94 -4.46
C SER A 261 18.73 11.78 -4.18
N TRP A 262 18.20 12.51 -3.20
CA TRP A 262 16.79 12.49 -2.85
C TRP A 262 15.93 13.27 -3.84
N PHE A 263 16.38 14.42 -4.34
CA PHE A 263 15.70 15.15 -5.40
C PHE A 263 15.64 14.36 -6.70
N SER A 264 16.73 13.69 -7.07
CA SER A 264 16.75 12.77 -8.22
C SER A 264 15.70 11.68 -8.04
N ARG A 265 15.64 11.03 -6.86
CA ARG A 265 14.64 10.00 -6.57
C ARG A 265 13.20 10.53 -6.66
N ALA A 266 12.92 11.72 -6.12
CA ALA A 266 11.61 12.35 -6.23
C ALA A 266 11.24 12.68 -7.70
N ALA A 267 12.22 13.11 -8.51
CA ALA A 267 12.02 13.38 -9.93
C ALA A 267 11.67 12.11 -10.73
N HIS A 268 12.31 10.98 -10.42
CA HIS A 268 11.98 9.68 -11.03
C HIS A 268 10.54 9.22 -10.70
N MET A 269 9.97 9.69 -9.58
CA MET A 269 8.56 9.47 -9.21
C MET A 269 7.62 10.58 -9.73
N ASN A 270 8.05 11.39 -10.70
CA ASN A 270 7.30 12.49 -11.32
C ASN A 270 6.91 13.63 -10.35
N HIS A 271 7.72 13.91 -9.33
CA HIS A 271 7.49 15.09 -8.47
C HIS A 271 7.76 16.40 -9.24
N PRO A 272 6.81 17.34 -9.30
CA PRO A 272 6.85 18.47 -10.23
C PRO A 272 8.03 19.43 -9.99
N ALA A 273 8.39 19.68 -8.72
CA ALA A 273 9.48 20.59 -8.37
C ALA A 273 10.85 19.91 -8.17
N ALA A 274 10.92 18.58 -8.29
CA ALA A 274 12.13 17.86 -7.88
C ALA A 274 13.26 17.95 -8.90
N ALA A 275 12.94 17.96 -10.21
CA ALA A 275 13.94 18.07 -11.27
C ALA A 275 14.68 19.42 -11.22
N GLU A 276 13.94 20.52 -11.06
CA GLU A 276 14.52 21.86 -10.92
C GLU A 276 15.45 21.95 -9.72
N ARG A 277 15.02 21.46 -8.55
CA ARG A 277 15.85 21.45 -7.34
C ARG A 277 17.07 20.55 -7.45
N PHE A 278 16.96 19.42 -8.17
CA PHE A 278 18.09 18.56 -8.46
C PHE A 278 19.15 19.28 -9.29
N ASP A 279 18.74 19.99 -10.35
CA ASP A 279 19.63 20.76 -11.21
C ASP A 279 20.32 21.90 -10.45
N GLU A 280 19.57 22.62 -9.61
CA GLU A 280 20.09 23.68 -8.75
C GLU A 280 21.19 23.17 -7.82
N VAL A 281 20.92 22.09 -7.07
CA VAL A 281 21.89 21.50 -6.14
C VAL A 281 23.08 20.89 -6.89
N SER A 282 22.87 20.30 -8.06
CA SER A 282 23.95 19.73 -8.88
C SER A 282 24.92 20.81 -9.38
N LYS A 283 24.42 22.01 -9.70
CA LYS A 283 25.27 23.17 -10.01
C LYS A 283 26.08 23.61 -8.79
N GLN A 284 25.46 23.70 -7.62
CA GLN A 284 26.16 24.06 -6.37
C GLN A 284 27.26 23.04 -5.98
N ILE A 285 27.09 21.77 -6.34
CA ILE A 285 28.13 20.73 -6.17
C ILE A 285 29.27 20.91 -7.18
N SER A 286 28.95 21.30 -8.41
CA SER A 286 29.90 21.42 -9.53
C SER A 286 30.69 22.74 -9.50
N GLU A 287 30.13 23.79 -8.92
CA GLU A 287 30.82 25.05 -8.67
C GLU A 287 31.72 24.88 -7.44
N PRO A 288 33.05 24.97 -7.57
CA PRO A 288 33.92 24.91 -6.42
C PRO A 288 33.59 26.10 -5.53
N THR A 289 33.18 25.81 -4.28
CA THR A 289 33.03 26.84 -3.25
C THR A 289 34.35 27.59 -3.15
N ALA A 290 34.40 28.82 -3.65
CA ALA A 290 35.53 29.70 -3.44
C ALA A 290 35.77 29.79 -1.93
N PRO A 291 37.00 29.62 -1.43
CA PRO A 291 37.26 29.72 0.00
C PRO A 291 36.82 31.10 0.48
N VAL A 292 35.84 31.12 1.38
CA VAL A 292 35.41 32.32 2.09
C VAL A 292 36.59 32.79 2.93
N GLY A 293 37.26 33.83 2.44
CA GLY A 293 38.17 34.71 3.18
C GLY A 293 39.19 34.02 4.09
N ALA A 294 40.37 33.71 3.56
CA ALA A 294 41.56 33.78 4.40
C ALA A 294 41.76 35.25 4.79
N PRO A 295 41.80 35.62 6.08
CA PRO A 295 42.21 36.96 6.47
C PRO A 295 43.67 37.12 6.05
N CYS A 296 43.93 38.07 5.15
CA CYS A 296 45.28 38.51 4.86
C CYS A 296 45.90 39.05 6.16
N LEU A 297 46.93 38.37 6.65
CA LEU A 297 47.91 38.89 7.59
C LEU A 297 49.29 38.83 6.92
#